data_AF-A0A8N1S401-F1
#
_entry.id   AF-A0A8N1S401-F1
#
_cell.length_a   1.000
_cell.length_b   1.000
_cell.length_c   1.000
_cell.angle_alpha   90.00
_cell.angle_beta   90.00
_cell.angle_gamma   90.00
#
_symmetry.space_group_name_H-M   'P 1'
#
loop_
_entity.id
_entity.type
_entity.pdbx_description
1 polymer ?
#
loop_
_entity_poly.entity_id
_entity_poly.type
_entity_poly.pdbx_seq_one_letter_code
_entity_poly.pdbx_strand_id
1 'polypeptide(L)'
;SIYQTGVLPGECWAFKGSSGSVVIRLLGQVHVSGVSLEHISPLISPTGETATAPKDFSIWGLMDFEDKKPFLFGNFIYDNTGSPLQYFEVQNQAKEVYEIIELKVHSNSGNPEYTCIYRIRVHGTLSKTRI
;
A
#
# COMPACT_ATOMS: atom_id res chain seq x y z
N SER A 1 -6.77 -12.26 -6.96
CA SER A 1 -5.75 -12.05 -8.02
C SER A 1 -5.52 -10.55 -8.14
N ILE A 2 -4.36 -10.04 -7.73
CA ILE A 2 -4.07 -8.60 -7.53
C ILE A 2 -3.60 -7.91 -8.85
N TYR A 3 -4.06 -8.41 -10.00
CA TYR A 3 -3.71 -7.91 -11.34
C TYR A 3 -4.96 -7.47 -12.14
N GLN A 4 -5.93 -6.82 -11.49
CA GLN A 4 -7.06 -6.18 -12.20
C GLN A 4 -6.75 -4.70 -12.45
N THR A 5 -7.00 -4.27 -13.68
CA THR A 5 -6.80 -2.89 -14.18
C THR A 5 -8.00 -1.97 -13.90
N GLY A 6 -9.02 -2.47 -13.22
CA GLY A 6 -10.22 -1.73 -12.81
C GLY A 6 -10.14 -1.23 -11.38
N VAL A 7 -10.71 -0.06 -11.12
CA VAL A 7 -11.01 0.45 -9.77
C VAL A 7 -12.52 0.55 -9.67
N LEU A 8 -13.20 -0.60 -9.82
CA LEU A 8 -14.65 -0.68 -9.68
C LEU A 8 -15.00 -1.01 -8.22
N PRO A 9 -16.09 -0.43 -7.66
CA PRO A 9 -16.59 -0.83 -6.35
C PRO A 9 -16.71 -2.36 -6.24
N GLY A 10 -16.10 -2.95 -5.20
CA GLY A 10 -16.10 -4.40 -4.95
C GLY A 10 -14.87 -5.17 -5.44
N GLU A 11 -13.93 -4.56 -6.18
CA GLU A 11 -12.69 -5.23 -6.63
C GLU A 11 -11.49 -5.05 -5.66
N CYS A 12 -11.71 -4.44 -4.49
CA CYS A 12 -10.64 -4.17 -3.54
C CYS A 12 -10.24 -5.38 -2.69
N TRP A 13 -9.00 -5.39 -2.20
CA TRP A 13 -8.57 -6.33 -1.16
C TRP A 13 -9.14 -5.85 0.17
N ALA A 14 -10.14 -6.58 0.67
CA ALA A 14 -10.79 -6.33 1.95
C ALA A 14 -10.20 -7.21 3.05
N PHE A 15 -9.97 -6.64 4.23
CA PHE A 15 -9.65 -7.40 5.45
C PHE A 15 -10.49 -6.90 6.63
N LYS A 16 -10.78 -7.81 7.56
CA LYS A 16 -11.63 -7.53 8.73
C LYS A 16 -10.95 -6.54 9.68
N GLY A 17 -11.73 -5.59 10.20
CA GLY A 17 -11.28 -4.55 11.12
C GLY A 17 -10.51 -3.42 10.44
N SER A 18 -9.85 -2.60 11.26
CA SER A 18 -9.16 -1.36 10.84
C SER A 18 -7.65 -1.51 10.66
N SER A 19 -7.08 -2.66 11.01
CA SER A 19 -5.63 -2.91 10.98
C SER A 19 -5.32 -4.27 10.36
N GLY A 20 -4.27 -4.34 9.55
CA GLY A 20 -3.85 -5.56 8.87
C GLY A 20 -2.60 -5.32 8.04
N SER A 21 -2.02 -6.39 7.49
CA SER A 21 -0.88 -6.27 6.60
C SER A 21 -0.99 -7.14 5.36
N VAL A 22 -0.34 -6.69 4.29
CA VAL A 22 -0.18 -7.42 3.04
C VAL A 22 1.27 -7.39 2.61
N VAL A 23 1.81 -8.56 2.28
CA VAL A 23 3.17 -8.73 1.76
C VAL A 23 3.10 -8.90 0.25
N ILE A 24 3.91 -8.13 -0.45
CA ILE A 24 3.91 -8.01 -1.91
C ILE A 24 5.31 -8.33 -2.40
N ARG A 25 5.41 -9.31 -3.30
CA ARG A 25 6.64 -9.58 -4.04
C ARG A 25 6.62 -8.79 -5.35
N LEU A 26 7.63 -7.95 -5.54
CA LEU A 26 7.84 -7.13 -6.73
C LEU A 26 8.36 -7.98 -7.89
N LEU A 27 8.37 -7.40 -9.09
CA LEU A 27 8.89 -8.06 -10.31
C LEU A 27 10.41 -8.25 -10.30
N GLY A 28 11.11 -7.64 -9.34
CA GLY A 28 12.55 -7.75 -9.16
C GLY A 28 13.03 -6.89 -7.99
N GLN A 29 14.34 -6.82 -7.81
CA GLN A 29 14.97 -6.00 -6.79
C GLN A 29 14.90 -4.50 -7.16
N VAL A 30 14.28 -3.69 -6.30
CA VAL A 30 14.02 -2.28 -6.55
C VAL A 30 14.67 -1.41 -5.48
N HIS A 31 15.30 -0.31 -5.89
CA HIS A 31 15.58 0.84 -5.02
C HIS A 31 14.29 1.65 -4.89
N VAL A 32 13.55 1.42 -3.81
CA VAL A 32 12.22 2.02 -3.61
C VAL A 32 12.37 3.53 -3.34
N SER A 33 11.65 4.33 -4.13
CA SER A 33 11.60 5.80 -4.00
C SER A 33 10.27 6.31 -3.44
N GLY A 34 9.21 5.52 -3.57
CA GLY A 34 7.89 5.90 -3.07
C GLY A 34 6.83 4.84 -3.36
N VAL A 35 5.63 5.10 -2.87
CA VAL A 35 4.45 4.27 -3.16
C VAL A 35 3.28 5.16 -3.59
N SER A 36 2.36 4.60 -4.37
CA SER A 36 1.04 5.18 -4.53
C SER A 36 -0.02 4.27 -3.97
N LEU A 37 -0.98 4.86 -3.27
CA LEU A 37 -2.17 4.18 -2.78
C LEU A 37 -3.40 4.78 -3.48
N GLU A 38 -4.28 3.91 -3.93
CA GLU A 38 -5.50 4.26 -4.63
C GLU A 38 -6.72 3.74 -3.87
N HIS A 39 -7.76 4.56 -3.80
CA HIS A 39 -9.09 4.19 -3.31
C HIS A 39 -10.16 4.78 -4.24
N ILE A 40 -11.40 4.29 -4.17
CA ILE A 40 -12.52 4.88 -4.92
C ILE A 40 -12.82 6.31 -4.48
N SER A 41 -13.22 7.15 -5.44
CA SER A 41 -13.65 8.53 -5.16
C SER A 41 -14.98 8.55 -4.40
N PRO A 42 -15.16 9.49 -3.43
CA PRO A 42 -16.46 9.74 -2.81
C PRO A 42 -17.58 10.02 -3.83
N LEU A 43 -17.25 10.65 -4.97
CA LEU A 43 -18.23 11.02 -6.00
C LEU A 43 -18.89 9.82 -6.69
N ILE A 44 -18.22 8.67 -6.71
CA ILE A 44 -18.71 7.44 -7.35
C ILE A 44 -19.11 6.37 -6.32
N SER A 45 -19.05 6.70 -5.03
CA SER A 45 -19.47 5.82 -3.94
C SER A 45 -20.83 6.28 -3.40
N PRO A 46 -21.95 5.86 -4.02
CA PRO A 46 -23.29 6.27 -3.60
C PRO A 46 -23.65 5.81 -2.18
N THR A 47 -22.90 4.87 -1.60
CA THR A 47 -23.11 4.29 -0.27
C THR A 47 -22.25 4.92 0.83
N GLY A 48 -21.31 5.83 0.51
CA GLY A 48 -20.39 6.39 1.51
C GLY A 48 -19.31 5.41 1.99
N GLU A 49 -19.01 4.38 1.19
CA GLU A 49 -18.02 3.33 1.48
C GLU A 49 -16.57 3.82 1.57
N THR A 50 -16.32 5.11 1.39
CA THR A 50 -14.97 5.67 1.54
C THR A 50 -14.46 5.55 2.99
N ALA A 51 -15.33 5.37 3.99
CA ALA A 51 -14.92 5.09 5.37
C ALA A 51 -14.05 3.82 5.51
N THR A 52 -14.08 2.90 4.53
CA THR A 52 -13.23 1.69 4.51
C THR A 52 -11.81 1.97 4.04
N ALA A 53 -11.51 3.18 3.56
CA ALA A 53 -10.18 3.52 3.09
C ALA A 53 -9.17 3.43 4.23
N PRO A 54 -7.96 2.88 3.99
CA PRO A 54 -6.87 2.94 4.95
C PRO A 54 -6.58 4.39 5.30
N LYS A 55 -6.15 4.65 6.54
CA LYS A 55 -5.78 5.99 7.00
C LYS A 55 -4.31 6.00 7.39
N ASP A 56 -3.98 5.53 8.59
CA ASP A 56 -2.59 5.44 9.05
C ASP A 56 -1.97 4.15 8.54
N PHE A 57 -0.85 4.23 7.83
CA PHE A 57 -0.16 3.05 7.30
C PHE A 57 1.36 3.23 7.26
N SER A 58 2.08 2.13 7.03
CA SER A 58 3.53 2.12 6.90
C SER A 58 3.99 1.15 5.83
N ILE A 59 5.13 1.46 5.23
CA ILE A 59 5.75 0.65 4.19
C ILE A 59 7.08 0.11 4.70
N TRP A 60 7.27 -1.20 4.55
CA TRP A 60 8.44 -1.92 5.02
C TRP A 60 9.08 -2.70 3.87
N GLY A 61 10.41 -2.76 3.86
CA GLY A 61 11.20 -3.65 3.02
C GLY A 61 11.63 -4.88 3.82
N LEU A 62 11.47 -6.06 3.23
CA LEU A 62 11.83 -7.34 3.83
C LEU A 62 12.88 -8.03 2.95
N MET A 63 13.90 -8.61 3.57
CA MET A 63 14.88 -9.45 2.87
C MET A 63 14.34 -10.84 2.57
N ASP A 64 13.46 -11.36 3.43
CA ASP A 64 12.71 -12.60 3.27
C ASP A 64 11.40 -12.55 4.09
N PHE A 65 10.54 -13.57 3.98
CA PHE A 65 9.23 -13.60 4.66
C PHE A 65 9.30 -13.71 6.18
N GLU A 66 10.45 -14.10 6.76
CA GLU A 66 10.68 -14.26 8.20
C GLU A 66 11.67 -13.20 8.74
N ASP A 67 11.90 -12.13 7.98
CA ASP A 67 12.89 -11.11 8.29
C ASP A 67 12.64 -10.50 9.68
N LYS A 68 13.60 -10.71 10.58
CA LYS A 68 13.54 -10.22 11.96
C LYS A 68 13.93 -8.76 12.09
N LYS A 69 14.45 -8.13 11.02
CA LYS A 69 14.93 -6.75 10.99
C LYS A 69 14.49 -6.04 9.71
N PRO A 70 13.17 -5.94 9.45
CA PRO A 70 12.66 -5.26 8.27
C PRO A 70 13.02 -3.77 8.28
N PHE A 71 13.21 -3.19 7.10
CA PHE A 71 13.53 -1.78 6.94
C PHE A 71 12.28 -0.93 6.80
N LEU A 72 12.11 0.07 7.65
CA LEU A 72 10.99 1.00 7.56
C LEU A 72 11.26 2.08 6.51
N PHE A 73 10.50 2.10 5.41
CA PHE A 73 10.57 3.17 4.43
C PHE A 73 9.86 4.45 4.88
N GLY A 74 8.80 4.32 5.68
CA GLY A 74 8.10 5.46 6.25
C GLY A 74 6.72 5.14 6.82
N ASN A 75 6.17 6.12 7.53
CA ASN A 75 4.81 6.13 8.03
C ASN A 75 4.02 7.23 7.32
N PHE A 76 2.82 6.92 6.88
CA PHE A 76 2.03 7.76 5.99
C PHE A 76 0.57 7.82 6.44
N ILE A 77 -0.12 8.86 6.00
CA ILE A 77 -1.55 9.05 6.23
C ILE A 77 -2.21 9.23 4.86
N TYR A 78 -3.13 8.35 4.51
CA TYR A 78 -3.96 8.51 3.32
C TYR A 78 -5.12 9.46 3.62
N ASP A 79 -5.28 10.50 2.81
CA ASP A 79 -6.34 11.49 2.95
C ASP A 79 -7.59 11.06 2.18
N ASN A 80 -8.56 10.47 2.86
CA ASN A 80 -9.79 10.02 2.24
C ASN A 80 -10.71 11.15 1.71
N THR A 81 -10.37 12.41 1.97
CA THR A 81 -11.07 13.57 1.40
C THR A 81 -10.39 14.15 0.16
N GLY A 82 -9.15 13.73 -0.09
CA GLY A 82 -8.30 14.22 -1.17
C GLY A 82 -8.43 13.44 -2.48
N SER A 83 -7.36 13.48 -3.27
CA SER A 83 -7.27 12.73 -4.54
C SER A 83 -7.42 11.22 -4.28
N PRO A 84 -8.21 10.49 -5.10
CA PRO A 84 -8.32 9.03 -5.03
C PRO A 84 -6.99 8.30 -5.17
N LEU A 85 -6.04 8.86 -5.93
CA LEU A 85 -4.68 8.36 -6.08
C LEU A 85 -3.71 9.32 -5.37
N GLN A 86 -2.98 8.81 -4.38
CA GLN A 86 -2.02 9.59 -3.60
C GLN A 86 -0.64 8.97 -3.69
N TYR A 87 0.37 9.80 -3.88
CA TYR A 87 1.78 9.41 -3.91
C TYR A 87 2.46 9.80 -2.60
N PHE A 88 3.28 8.89 -2.10
CA PHE A 88 4.02 9.02 -0.86
C PHE A 88 5.50 8.73 -1.15
N GLU A 89 6.33 9.77 -1.06
CA GLU A 89 7.79 9.62 -1.12
C GLU A 89 8.30 8.94 0.15
N VAL A 90 9.30 8.06 0.03
CA VAL A 90 9.87 7.38 1.20
C VAL A 90 10.51 8.40 2.16
N GLN A 91 10.32 8.20 3.46
CA GLN A 91 10.92 9.05 4.50
C GLN A 91 12.35 8.60 4.82
N ASN A 92 12.61 7.30 4.76
CA ASN A 92 13.92 6.70 4.99
C ASN A 92 14.45 6.10 3.70
N GLN A 93 15.60 6.58 3.25
CA GLN A 93 16.27 6.05 2.06
C GLN A 93 17.06 4.79 2.42
N ALA A 94 16.71 3.67 1.80
CA ALA A 94 17.47 2.45 1.94
C ALA A 94 18.73 2.48 1.07
N LYS A 95 19.82 1.90 1.58
CA LYS A 95 21.01 1.59 0.77
C LYS A 95 20.81 0.31 -0.05
N GLU A 96 20.08 -0.63 0.53
CA GLU A 96 19.76 -1.93 -0.07
C GLU A 96 18.59 -1.87 -1.04
N VAL A 97 18.45 -2.92 -1.83
CA VAL A 97 17.33 -3.16 -2.75
C VAL A 97 16.36 -4.17 -2.17
N TYR A 98 15.07 -4.01 -2.46
CA TYR A 98 14.03 -4.88 -1.94
C TYR A 98 13.21 -5.48 -3.06
N GLU A 99 12.91 -6.77 -2.94
CA GLU A 99 11.94 -7.47 -3.79
C GLU A 99 10.64 -7.74 -3.02
N ILE A 100 10.67 -7.70 -1.68
CA ILE A 100 9.51 -7.94 -0.83
C ILE A 100 9.19 -6.66 -0.07
N ILE A 101 7.96 -6.19 -0.22
CA ILE A 101 7.42 -5.00 0.45
C ILE A 101 6.22 -5.40 1.28
N GLU A 102 6.13 -4.92 2.52
CA GLU A 102 4.94 -5.08 3.35
C GLU A 102 4.28 -3.71 3.57
N LEU A 103 3.00 -3.65 3.20
CA LEU A 103 2.11 -2.57 3.62
C LEU A 103 1.44 -2.99 4.92
N LYS A 104 1.65 -2.22 6.00
CA LYS A 104 0.91 -2.36 7.26
C LYS A 104 -0.05 -1.21 7.41
N VAL A 105 -1.34 -1.53 7.46
CA VAL A 105 -2.40 -0.58 7.79
C VAL A 105 -2.63 -0.63 9.29
N HIS A 106 -2.61 0.53 9.93
CA HIS A 106 -2.78 0.71 11.37
C HIS A 106 -4.19 1.17 11.74
N SER A 107 -4.83 1.91 10.82
CA SER A 107 -6.20 2.41 10.99
C SER A 107 -6.90 2.58 9.63
N ASN A 108 -8.22 2.74 9.65
CA ASN A 108 -9.02 3.11 8.50
C ASN A 108 -9.78 4.42 8.75
N SER A 109 -10.62 4.81 7.80
CA SER A 109 -11.35 6.08 7.82
C SER A 109 -12.67 6.03 8.60
N GLY A 110 -12.85 5.05 9.51
CA GLY A 110 -13.96 4.98 10.46
C GLY A 110 -14.93 3.82 10.26
N ASN A 111 -14.68 2.91 9.31
CA ASN A 111 -15.50 1.71 9.16
C ASN A 111 -15.17 0.67 10.25
N PRO A 112 -16.14 0.20 11.05
CA PRO A 112 -15.87 -0.74 12.15
C PRO A 112 -15.67 -2.20 11.69
N GLU A 113 -16.15 -2.56 10.51
CA GLU A 113 -16.24 -3.95 10.04
C GLU A 113 -15.00 -4.37 9.26
N TYR A 114 -14.53 -3.53 8.33
CA TYR A 114 -13.44 -3.88 7.43
C TYR A 114 -12.72 -2.65 6.85
N THR A 115 -11.55 -2.92 6.26
CA THR A 115 -10.75 -1.96 5.50
C THR A 115 -10.56 -2.49 4.09
N CYS A 116 -10.59 -1.62 3.08
CA CYS A 116 -10.41 -2.00 1.68
C CYS A 116 -9.28 -1.24 1.00
N ILE A 117 -8.39 -1.97 0.33
CA ILE A 117 -7.29 -1.42 -0.45
C ILE A 117 -7.54 -1.74 -1.92
N TYR A 118 -7.73 -0.72 -2.75
CA TYR A 118 -7.99 -0.94 -4.18
C TYR A 118 -6.70 -1.22 -4.94
N ARG A 119 -5.72 -0.32 -4.84
CA ARG A 119 -4.45 -0.51 -5.52
C ARG A 119 -3.30 0.10 -4.76
N ILE A 120 -2.20 -0.63 -4.71
CA ILE A 120 -0.90 -0.13 -4.31
C ILE A 120 0.05 -0.24 -5.51
N ARG A 121 0.88 0.78 -5.69
CA ARG A 121 1.96 0.82 -6.69
C ARG A 121 3.24 1.13 -5.95
N VAL A 122 4.30 0.37 -6.22
CA VAL A 122 5.64 0.63 -5.69
C VAL A 122 6.47 1.26 -6.80
N HIS A 123 7.12 2.38 -6.47
CA HIS A 123 7.93 3.16 -7.39
C HIS A 123 9.39 3.06 -7.00
N GLY A 124 10.27 3.06 -8.00
CA GLY A 124 11.70 2.97 -7.79
C GLY A 124 12.44 2.56 -9.05
N THR A 125 13.74 2.34 -8.94
CA THR A 125 14.57 1.85 -10.03
C THR A 125 14.90 0.37 -9.86
N LEU A 126 14.72 -0.40 -10.93
CA LEU A 126 15.13 -1.81 -10.94
C LEU A 126 16.65 -1.89 -10.86
N SER A 127 17.15 -2.67 -9.91
CA SER A 127 18.55 -3.09 -9.89
C SER A 127 18.80 -4.01 -11.09
N LYS A 128 19.80 -3.69 -11.90
CA LYS A 128 20.20 -4.59 -12.99
C LYS A 128 20.76 -5.86 -12.36
N THR A 129 20.04 -6.98 -12.51
CA THR A 129 20.64 -8.29 -12.30
C THR A 129 21.86 -8.39 -13.21
N ARG A 130 23.05 -8.57 -12.63
CA ARG A 130 24.23 -8.96 -13.41
C ARG A 130 23.95 -10.37 -13.91
N ILE A 131 23.49 -10.48 -15.15
CA ILE A 131 23.39 -11.74 -15.90
C ILE A 131 24.82 -12.17 -16.25
#